data_AF-N9FPD4-F1
#
_entry.id   AF-N9FPD4-F1
#
_cell.length_a   1.000
_cell.length_b   1.000
_cell.length_c   1.000
_cell.angle_alpha   90.00
_cell.angle_beta   90.00
_cell.angle_gamma   90.00
#
_symmetry.space_group_name_H-M   'P 1'
#
loop_
_entity.id
_entity.type
_entity.pdbx_description
1 polymer ?
#
loop_
_entity_poly.entity_id
_entity_poly.type
_entity_poly.pdbx_seq_one_letter_code
_entity_poly.pdbx_strand_id
1 'polypeptide(L)'
;MWQHIDLTQIDLKAKLKNGDIVFAGNRKLKIYGTLTCNAGKRMLKINRVFFTNEHEAITQGYRPCGHCMKTAYKKWKDAII
;
A
#
# COMPACT_ATOMS: atom_id res chain seq x y z
N MET A 1 3.28 2.63 -9.39
CA MET A 1 3.30 1.62 -8.31
C MET A 1 4.61 0.89 -8.42
N TRP A 2 5.32 0.69 -7.32
CA TRP A 2 6.55 -0.09 -7.31
C TRP A 2 6.34 -1.42 -6.62
N GLN A 3 6.87 -2.52 -7.18
CA GLN A 3 6.91 -3.79 -6.47
C GLN A 3 8.18 -3.85 -5.63
N HIS A 4 8.09 -4.44 -4.44
CA HIS A 4 9.27 -4.54 -3.58
C HIS A 4 10.40 -5.36 -4.22
N ILE A 5 10.06 -6.38 -5.01
CA ILE A 5 11.04 -7.24 -5.67
C ILE A 5 11.83 -6.53 -6.78
N ASP A 6 11.28 -5.44 -7.32
CA ASP A 6 11.90 -4.65 -8.39
C ASP A 6 12.73 -3.48 -7.83
N LEU A 7 12.73 -3.30 -6.50
CA LEU A 7 13.46 -2.23 -5.82
C LEU A 7 14.68 -2.80 -5.09
N THR A 8 15.84 -2.18 -5.31
CA THR A 8 16.97 -2.40 -4.42
C THR A 8 16.69 -1.77 -3.05
N GLN A 9 17.43 -2.22 -2.04
CA GLN A 9 17.32 -1.64 -0.70
C GLN A 9 17.70 -0.15 -0.68
N ILE A 10 18.63 0.27 -1.55
CA ILE A 10 19.07 1.66 -1.68
C ILE A 10 17.93 2.50 -2.27
N ASP A 11 17.33 2.05 -3.38
CA ASP A 11 16.23 2.76 -4.04
C ASP A 11 15.01 2.87 -3.14
N LEU A 12 14.66 1.78 -2.45
CA LEU A 12 13.55 1.78 -1.50
C LEU A 12 13.78 2.80 -0.39
N LYS A 13 14.98 2.83 0.21
CA LYS A 13 15.31 3.78 1.28
C LYS A 13 15.27 5.23 0.79
N ALA A 14 15.79 5.51 -0.42
CA ALA A 14 15.75 6.83 -1.02
C ALA A 14 14.31 7.30 -1.24
N LYS A 15 13.47 6.45 -1.85
CA LYS A 15 12.05 6.76 -2.10
C LYS A 15 11.24 6.99 -0.84
N LEU A 16 11.49 6.20 0.21
CA LEU A 16 10.87 6.41 1.53
C LEU A 16 11.30 7.73 2.16
N LYS A 17 12.60 8.06 2.09
CA LYS A 17 13.13 9.31 2.65
C LYS A 17 12.61 10.55 1.90
N ASN A 18 12.47 10.45 0.59
CA ASN A 18 12.00 11.55 -0.26
C ASN A 18 10.48 11.76 -0.22
N GLY A 19 9.73 10.83 0.39
CA GLY A 19 8.26 10.87 0.38
C GLY A 19 7.64 10.40 -0.93
N ASP A 20 8.42 9.81 -1.84
CA ASP A 20 7.90 9.23 -3.09
C ASP A 20 7.02 8.01 -2.82
N ILE A 21 7.29 7.28 -1.73
CA ILE A 21 6.50 6.16 -1.24
C ILE A 21 5.88 6.55 0.09
N VAL A 22 4.54 6.60 0.13
CA VAL A 22 3.77 6.95 1.35
C VAL A 22 2.80 5.85 1.78
N PHE A 23 2.45 4.93 0.87
CA PHE A 23 1.62 3.77 1.17
C PHE A 23 2.31 2.47 0.72
N ALA A 24 1.95 1.37 1.39
CA ALA A 24 2.32 0.02 1.00
C ALA A 24 1.07 -0.85 0.87
N GLY A 25 1.16 -1.92 0.09
CA GLY A 25 0.01 -2.80 -0.16
C GLY A 25 0.38 -4.24 -0.46
N ASN A 26 -0.64 -5.08 -0.47
CA ASN A 26 -0.59 -6.47 -0.91
C ASN A 26 -1.11 -6.56 -2.34
N ARG A 27 -0.24 -6.92 -3.29
CA ARG A 27 -0.55 -7.06 -4.72
C ARG A 27 -1.62 -8.11 -4.98
N LYS A 28 -1.55 -9.27 -4.32
CA LYS A 28 -2.47 -10.40 -4.54
C LYS A 28 -3.86 -10.11 -4.00
N LEU A 29 -3.94 -9.58 -2.79
CA LEU A 29 -5.22 -9.27 -2.14
C LEU A 29 -5.82 -7.93 -2.57
N LYS A 30 -5.07 -7.15 -3.38
CA LYS A 30 -5.44 -5.79 -3.79
C LYS A 30 -5.78 -4.89 -2.60
N ILE A 31 -4.91 -4.86 -1.58
CA ILE A 31 -5.08 -4.02 -0.38
C ILE A 31 -3.96 -2.99 -0.30
N TYR A 32 -4.24 -1.72 0.00
CA TYR A 32 -3.23 -0.73 0.38
C TYR A 32 -3.46 -0.19 1.80
N GLY A 33 -2.42 0.37 2.40
CA GLY A 33 -2.47 0.96 3.72
C GLY A 33 -1.18 1.67 4.10
N THR A 34 -1.12 2.15 5.34
CA THR A 34 0.04 2.91 5.84
C THR A 34 1.30 2.05 5.90
N LEU A 35 2.47 2.69 5.77
CA LEU A 35 3.77 2.05 5.94
C LEU A 35 3.97 1.46 7.35
N THR A 36 3.23 1.97 8.33
CA THR A 36 3.28 1.54 9.74
C THR A 36 2.32 0.40 10.07
N CYS A 37 1.51 -0.07 9.11
CA CYS A 37 0.53 -1.13 9.34
C CYS A 37 1.14 -2.44 9.87
N ASN A 38 0.66 -2.93 11.02
CA ASN A 38 1.14 -4.17 11.64
C ASN A 38 0.95 -5.41 10.74
N ALA A 39 -0.16 -5.50 10.01
CA ALA A 39 -0.37 -6.55 9.03
C ALA A 39 0.59 -6.40 7.82
N GLY A 40 0.81 -5.16 7.37
CA GLY A 40 1.71 -4.85 6.26
C GLY A 40 3.17 -5.21 6.54
N LYS A 41 3.66 -4.92 7.75
CA LYS A 41 5.05 -5.23 8.17
C LYS A 41 5.39 -6.72 8.07
N ARG A 42 4.41 -7.60 8.30
CA ARG A 42 4.56 -9.07 8.21
C ARG A 42 4.43 -9.63 6.79
N MET A 43 4.13 -8.79 5.80
CA MET A 43 3.91 -9.22 4.42
C MET A 43 5.20 -9.67 3.73
N LEU A 44 5.15 -10.80 3.03
CA LEU A 44 6.24 -11.25 2.16
C LEU A 44 6.57 -10.20 1.09
N LYS A 45 7.87 -10.02 0.80
CA LYS A 45 8.36 -9.05 -0.20
C LYS A 45 7.70 -9.24 -1.57
N ILE A 46 7.53 -10.48 -2.03
CA ILE A 46 6.88 -10.82 -3.32
C ILE A 46 5.43 -10.32 -3.44
N ASN A 47 4.75 -10.13 -2.31
CA ASN A 47 3.38 -9.62 -2.28
C ASN A 47 3.33 -8.11 -2.00
N ARG A 48 4.45 -7.50 -1.58
CA ARG A 48 4.49 -6.11 -1.14
C ARG A 48 4.69 -5.16 -2.32
N VAL A 49 3.82 -4.17 -2.43
CA VAL A 49 3.89 -3.06 -3.39
C VAL A 49 3.85 -1.73 -2.66
N PHE A 50 4.24 -0.67 -3.35
CA PHE A 50 4.32 0.69 -2.82
C PHE A 50 3.64 1.69 -3.75
N PHE A 51 3.09 2.74 -3.16
CA PHE A 51 2.36 3.80 -3.85
C PHE A 51 2.80 5.19 -3.37
N THR A 52 2.72 6.15 -4.27
CA THR A 52 3.03 7.56 -4.05
C THR A 52 1.90 8.32 -3.35
N ASN A 53 0.66 7.90 -3.54
CA ASN A 53 -0.49 8.44 -2.84
C ASN A 53 -1.67 7.45 -2.88
N GLU A 54 -2.74 7.82 -2.18
CA GLU A 54 -3.95 6.99 -2.08
C GLU A 54 -4.68 6.89 -3.42
N HIS A 55 -4.75 7.98 -4.19
CA HIS A 55 -5.41 8.01 -5.50
C HIS A 55 -4.76 7.01 -6.48
N GLU A 56 -3.43 6.92 -6.50
CA GLU A 56 -2.70 5.95 -7.31
C GLU A 56 -3.11 4.50 -6.97
N ALA A 57 -3.26 4.17 -5.68
CA ALA A 57 -3.65 2.84 -5.25
C ALA A 57 -5.09 2.51 -5.66
N ILE A 58 -6.02 3.46 -5.48
CA ILE A 58 -7.43 3.32 -5.83
C ILE A 58 -7.60 3.12 -7.34
N THR A 59 -6.96 3.95 -8.17
CA THR A 59 -7.02 3.85 -9.64
C THR A 59 -6.48 2.50 -10.15
N GLN A 60 -5.56 1.87 -9.41
CA GLN A 60 -5.06 0.52 -9.71
C GLN A 60 -5.91 -0.62 -9.13
N GLY A 61 -7.09 -0.29 -8.58
CA GLY A 61 -8.07 -1.24 -8.05
C GLY A 61 -7.71 -1.81 -6.69
N TYR A 62 -6.89 -1.12 -5.89
CA TYR A 62 -6.62 -1.53 -4.52
C TYR A 62 -7.65 -0.93 -3.56
N ARG A 63 -8.15 -1.76 -2.65
CA ARG A 63 -8.99 -1.30 -1.54
C ARG A 63 -8.16 -0.88 -0.33
N PRO A 64 -8.64 0.08 0.46
CA PRO A 64 -8.03 0.43 1.75
C PRO A 64 -7.98 -0.76 2.73
N CYS A 65 -6.98 -0.74 3.60
CA CYS A 65 -6.78 -1.74 4.65
C CYS A 65 -7.77 -1.51 5.80
N GLY A 66 -8.60 -2.52 6.11
CA GLY A 66 -9.54 -2.43 7.23
C GLY A 66 -8.91 -2.31 8.62
N HIS A 67 -7.60 -2.55 8.78
CA HIS A 67 -6.91 -2.39 10.06
C HIS A 67 -6.37 -0.97 10.27
N CYS A 68 -5.55 -0.48 9.33
CA CYS A 68 -4.88 0.82 9.47
C CYS A 68 -5.59 1.98 8.75
N MET A 69 -6.51 1.70 7.83
CA MET A 69 -7.26 2.69 7.03
C MET A 69 -8.76 2.57 7.31
N LYS A 70 -9.19 2.41 8.57
CA LYS A 70 -10.58 2.09 8.94
C LYS A 70 -11.62 2.99 8.30
N THR A 71 -11.41 4.31 8.34
CA THR A 71 -12.34 5.30 7.79
C THR A 71 -12.47 5.17 6.28
N ALA A 72 -11.35 5.10 5.55
CA ALA A 72 -11.35 4.90 4.10
C ALA A 72 -11.95 3.53 3.73
N TYR A 73 -11.67 2.50 4.51
CA TYR A 73 -12.25 1.16 4.33
C TYR A 73 -13.76 1.13 4.50
N LYS A 74 -14.29 1.83 5.50
CA LYS A 74 -15.73 1.96 5.66
C LYS A 74 -16.36 2.64 4.43
N LYS A 75 -15.82 3.77 3.99
CA LYS A 75 -16.31 4.47 2.77
C LYS A 75 -16.27 3.59 1.53
N TRP A 76 -15.17 2.87 1.33
CA TRP A 76 -15.03 1.92 0.20
C TRP A 76 -16.08 0.80 0.26
N LYS A 77 -16.31 0.24 1.45
CA LYS A 77 -17.28 -0.85 1.65
C LYS A 77 -18.71 -0.36 1.42
N ASP A 78 -19.06 0.81 1.95
CA ASP A 78 -20.39 1.41 1.82
C ASP A 78 -20.69 1.85 0.37
N ALA A 79 -19.67 2.07 -0.47
CA ALA A 79 -19.83 2.42 -1.88
C ALA A 79 -19.98 1.21 -2.83
N ILE A 80 -19.77 -0.02 -2.32
CA ILE A 80 -19.83 -1.27 -3.10
C ILE A 80 -21.06 -2.12 -2.72
N ILE A 81 -21.64 -1.86 -1.56
CA ILE A 81 -22.91 -2.46 -1.10
C ILE A 81 -24.06 -1.64 -1.66
#